data_AF-A0A9P4M3J3-F1
#
_entry.id   AF-A0A9P4M3J3-F1
#
_cell.length_a   1.000
_cell.length_b   1.000
_cell.length_c   1.000
_cell.angle_alpha   90.00
_cell.angle_beta   90.00
_cell.angle_gamma   90.00
#
_symmetry.space_group_name_H-M   'P 1'
#
loop_
_entity.id
_entity.type
_entity.pdbx_description
1 polymer ?
#
loop_
_entity_poly.entity_id
_entity_poly.type
_entity_poly.pdbx_seq_one_letter_code
_entity_poly.pdbx_strand_id
1 'polypeptide(L)'
;MAQPIKLYVHVFGPNPWKVAIILEELGVRYDTISMDYADLKKEPFESLNPNCRVPAIEDPNTGIVLFESGAIVEYLVEIWLHFQMSGQGPYFGQSIHFQRFHPNNHEPIQLPTAIERYKNEGKRVVGVIDKHLKKHGTGYVVGDKLTYADLAFVPWNVLLSDVMGEDFDPKVEAPDFAAWHDNMAERPSVKRAYKKKQTLVDDFMKSEKSI
;
A
#
# COMPACT_ATOMS: atom_id res chain seq x y z
N MET A 1 -2.54 -18.65 2.95
CA MET A 1 -1.19 -18.10 3.20
C MET A 1 -0.58 -17.63 1.88
N ALA A 2 0.24 -16.58 1.89
CA ALA A 2 0.99 -16.16 0.71
C ALA A 2 2.03 -17.23 0.32
N GLN A 3 2.26 -17.38 -0.99
CA GLN A 3 3.23 -18.31 -1.53
C GLN A 3 4.63 -17.68 -1.47
N PRO A 4 5.71 -18.47 -1.27
CA PRO A 4 7.07 -17.95 -1.23
C PRO A 4 7.47 -17.38 -2.60
N ILE A 5 8.14 -16.23 -2.59
CA ILE A 5 8.80 -15.66 -3.78
C ILE A 5 9.98 -16.55 -4.16
N LYS A 6 10.16 -16.87 -5.43
CA LYS A 6 11.39 -17.54 -5.87
C LYS A 6 12.46 -16.50 -6.13
N LEU A 7 13.59 -16.60 -5.44
CA LEU A 7 14.75 -15.72 -5.63
C LEU A 7 15.88 -16.50 -6.29
N TYR A 8 16.20 -16.13 -7.53
CA TYR A 8 17.33 -16.69 -8.27
C TYR A 8 18.61 -16.00 -7.85
N VAL A 9 19.58 -16.79 -7.40
CA VAL A 9 20.84 -16.30 -6.83
C VAL A 9 22.04 -16.98 -7.48
N HIS A 10 23.20 -16.38 -7.26
CA HIS A 10 24.48 -17.09 -7.33
C HIS A 10 25.16 -16.85 -5.98
N VAL A 11 25.62 -17.91 -5.32
CA VAL A 11 26.00 -17.86 -3.89
C VAL A 11 27.11 -16.86 -3.57
N PHE A 12 28.00 -16.59 -4.53
CA PHE A 12 29.10 -15.62 -4.35
C PHE A 12 28.75 -14.19 -4.80
N GLY A 13 27.62 -13.98 -5.46
CA GLY A 13 27.23 -12.67 -5.98
C GLY A 13 26.63 -11.79 -4.89
N PRO A 14 27.03 -10.52 -4.73
CA PRO A 14 26.49 -9.66 -3.66
C PRO A 14 25.07 -9.15 -3.93
N ASN A 15 24.70 -8.94 -5.21
CA ASN A 15 23.41 -8.34 -5.57
C ASN A 15 22.19 -9.18 -5.17
N PRO A 16 22.18 -10.53 -5.33
CA PRO A 16 21.07 -11.35 -4.84
C PRO A 16 20.89 -11.32 -3.33
N TRP A 17 21.99 -11.28 -2.57
CA TRP A 17 21.91 -11.24 -1.11
C TRP A 17 21.41 -9.91 -0.57
N LYS A 18 21.55 -8.81 -1.33
CA LYS A 18 20.82 -7.56 -1.04
C LYS A 18 19.31 -7.81 -0.98
N VAL A 19 18.76 -8.51 -1.96
CA VAL A 19 17.32 -8.83 -2.02
C VAL A 19 16.94 -9.79 -0.89
N ALA A 20 17.72 -10.84 -0.68
CA ALA A 20 17.49 -11.81 0.40
C ALA A 20 17.43 -11.12 1.78
N ILE A 21 18.39 -10.23 2.09
CA ILE A 21 18.39 -9.45 3.33
C ILE A 21 17.09 -8.66 3.47
N ILE A 22 16.63 -7.99 2.42
CA ILE A 22 15.38 -7.21 2.49
C ILE A 22 14.16 -8.11 2.69
N LEU A 23 14.11 -9.27 2.04
CA LEU A 23 13.04 -10.26 2.22
C LEU A 23 12.99 -10.77 3.67
N GLU A 24 14.14 -11.15 4.22
CA GLU A 24 14.28 -11.58 5.63
C GLU A 24 13.86 -10.47 6.59
N GLU A 25 14.37 -9.26 6.37
CA GLU A 25 14.07 -8.09 7.18
C GLU A 25 12.56 -7.80 7.14
N LEU A 26 11.89 -7.98 5.99
CA LEU A 26 10.44 -7.83 5.84
C LEU A 26 9.65 -9.07 6.27
N GLY A 27 10.26 -10.19 6.67
CA GLY A 27 9.53 -11.43 6.93
C GLY A 27 8.73 -11.94 5.72
N VAL A 28 9.12 -11.55 4.50
CA VAL A 28 8.49 -12.02 3.26
C VAL A 28 9.06 -13.38 2.91
N ARG A 29 8.20 -14.39 2.85
CA ARG A 29 8.60 -15.77 2.55
C ARG A 29 9.21 -15.87 1.15
N TYR A 30 10.34 -16.58 1.04
CA TYR A 30 10.99 -16.82 -0.23
C TYR A 30 11.73 -18.17 -0.25
N ASP A 31 11.89 -18.73 -1.45
CA ASP A 31 12.73 -19.89 -1.73
C ASP A 31 13.94 -19.43 -2.56
N THR A 32 15.12 -19.96 -2.25
CA THR A 32 16.35 -19.62 -2.97
C THR A 32 16.64 -20.65 -4.06
N ILE A 33 16.83 -20.19 -5.29
CA ILE A 33 17.24 -21.01 -6.43
C ILE A 33 18.67 -20.64 -6.80
N SER A 34 19.63 -21.49 -6.43
CA SER A 34 21.04 -21.27 -6.75
C SER A 34 21.33 -21.63 -8.21
N MET A 35 21.90 -20.69 -8.93
CA MET A 35 22.35 -20.82 -10.32
C MET A 35 23.87 -20.88 -10.37
N ASP A 36 24.42 -21.67 -11.30
CA ASP A 36 25.82 -21.59 -11.71
C ASP A 36 25.98 -20.51 -12.80
N TYR A 37 27.13 -19.84 -12.86
CA TYR A 37 27.44 -18.89 -13.94
C TYR A 37 27.29 -19.48 -15.34
N ALA A 38 27.58 -20.77 -15.50
CA ALA A 38 27.45 -21.47 -16.78
C ALA A 38 25.99 -21.58 -17.25
N ASP A 39 25.02 -21.49 -16.34
CA ASP A 39 23.60 -21.69 -16.63
C ASP A 39 22.81 -20.39 -16.74
N LEU A 40 23.40 -19.25 -16.34
CA LEU A 40 22.75 -17.93 -16.45
C LEU A 40 22.47 -17.51 -17.89
N LYS A 41 23.21 -18.04 -18.88
CA LYS A 41 23.06 -17.72 -20.30
C LYS A 41 22.32 -18.82 -21.07
N LYS A 42 21.48 -19.56 -20.37
CA LYS A 42 20.72 -20.69 -20.93
C LYS A 42 19.28 -20.59 -20.49
N GLU A 43 18.41 -21.22 -21.27
CA GLU A 43 17.04 -21.47 -20.85
C GLU A 43 16.98 -22.39 -19.62
N PRO A 44 16.01 -22.20 -18.70
CA PRO A 44 14.92 -21.21 -18.77
C PRO A 44 15.31 -19.80 -18.25
N PHE A 45 16.53 -19.60 -17.75
CA PHE A 45 16.88 -18.37 -17.05
C PHE A 45 17.02 -17.16 -17.97
N GLU A 46 17.51 -17.33 -19.20
CA GLU A 46 17.57 -16.25 -20.19
C GLU A 46 16.19 -15.66 -20.49
N SER A 47 15.15 -16.50 -20.60
CA SER A 47 13.77 -16.03 -20.75
C SER A 47 13.24 -15.28 -19.52
N LEU A 48 13.68 -15.64 -18.31
CA LEU A 48 13.30 -14.94 -17.08
C LEU A 48 14.04 -13.60 -16.92
N ASN A 49 15.32 -13.58 -17.26
CA ASN A 49 16.15 -12.41 -17.24
C ASN A 49 17.03 -12.35 -18.51
N PRO A 50 16.67 -11.54 -19.52
CA PRO A 50 17.44 -11.43 -20.74
C PRO A 50 18.83 -10.80 -20.51
N ASN A 51 19.07 -10.10 -19.39
CA ASN A 51 20.39 -9.64 -18.99
C ASN A 51 21.30 -10.79 -18.51
N CYS A 52 20.73 -11.99 -18.27
CA CYS A 52 21.47 -13.20 -17.88
C CYS A 52 22.33 -12.98 -16.62
N ARG A 53 21.80 -12.24 -15.65
CA ARG A 53 22.46 -11.93 -14.36
C ARG A 53 21.53 -12.20 -13.19
N VAL A 54 22.08 -12.51 -12.04
CA VAL A 54 21.32 -12.59 -10.79
C VAL A 54 21.42 -11.27 -10.02
N PRO A 55 20.40 -10.87 -9.25
CA PRO A 55 19.16 -11.62 -8.98
C PRO A 55 18.08 -11.45 -10.05
N ALA A 56 17.18 -12.43 -10.08
CA ALA A 56 15.83 -12.32 -10.62
C ALA A 56 14.86 -12.92 -9.60
N ILE A 57 13.60 -12.50 -9.62
CA ILE A 57 12.52 -13.07 -8.83
C ILE A 57 11.35 -13.53 -9.70
N GLU A 58 10.63 -14.53 -9.21
CA GLU A 58 9.25 -14.79 -9.60
C GLU A 58 8.37 -14.65 -8.35
N ASP A 59 7.39 -13.74 -8.39
CA ASP A 59 6.40 -13.61 -7.32
C ASP A 59 5.09 -14.30 -7.73
N PRO A 60 4.81 -15.52 -7.22
CA PRO A 60 3.59 -16.25 -7.56
C PRO A 60 2.31 -15.60 -7.03
N ASN A 61 2.41 -14.61 -6.14
CA ASN A 61 1.26 -13.91 -5.59
C ASN A 61 0.74 -12.82 -6.54
N THR A 62 1.59 -12.31 -7.43
CA THR A 62 1.25 -11.25 -8.40
C THR A 62 1.44 -11.70 -9.86
N GLY A 63 2.19 -12.76 -10.10
CA GLY A 63 2.57 -13.23 -11.44
C GLY A 63 3.72 -12.44 -12.05
N ILE A 64 4.40 -11.58 -11.29
CA ILE A 64 5.51 -10.76 -11.79
C ILE A 64 6.81 -11.56 -11.80
N VAL A 65 7.53 -11.43 -12.91
CA VAL A 65 8.93 -11.82 -13.05
C VAL A 65 9.74 -10.54 -13.20
N LEU A 66 10.78 -10.38 -12.38
CA LEU A 66 11.54 -9.14 -12.31
C LEU A 66 13.02 -9.43 -12.08
N PHE A 67 13.89 -8.65 -12.73
CA PHE A 67 15.34 -8.67 -12.52
C PHE A 67 15.83 -7.26 -12.20
N GLU A 68 17.13 -7.11 -11.93
CA GLU A 68 17.77 -5.93 -11.31
C GLU A 68 17.46 -5.78 -9.81
N SER A 69 18.51 -5.89 -9.00
CA SER A 69 18.38 -5.90 -7.53
C SER A 69 17.72 -4.65 -6.94
N GLY A 70 17.89 -3.48 -7.58
CA GLY A 70 17.26 -2.23 -7.14
C GLY A 70 15.75 -2.24 -7.41
N ALA A 71 15.37 -2.57 -8.64
CA ALA A 71 13.96 -2.67 -9.04
C ALA A 71 13.20 -3.71 -8.22
N ILE A 72 13.85 -4.84 -7.89
CA ILE A 72 13.25 -5.84 -7.00
C ILE A 72 12.99 -5.28 -5.59
N VAL A 73 13.92 -4.51 -5.03
CA VAL A 73 13.73 -3.89 -3.71
C VAL A 73 12.60 -2.87 -3.75
N GLU A 74 12.54 -2.02 -4.78
CA GLU A 74 11.42 -1.09 -4.98
C GLU A 74 10.09 -1.84 -5.07
N TYR A 75 10.01 -2.87 -5.91
CA TYR A 75 8.83 -3.73 -6.04
C TYR A 75 8.37 -4.29 -4.69
N LEU A 76 9.27 -4.87 -3.90
CA LEU A 76 8.92 -5.50 -2.61
C LEU A 76 8.30 -4.51 -1.61
N VAL A 77 8.67 -3.22 -1.67
CA VAL A 77 8.21 -2.21 -0.72
C VAL A 77 7.08 -1.34 -1.27
N GLU A 78 7.05 -1.11 -2.59
CA GLU A 78 6.19 -0.09 -3.20
C GLU A 78 4.86 -0.60 -3.76
N ILE A 79 4.61 -1.91 -3.90
CA ILE A 79 3.33 -2.41 -4.44
C ILE A 79 2.12 -1.81 -3.70
N TRP A 80 2.18 -1.80 -2.38
CA TRP A 80 1.12 -1.22 -1.55
C TRP A 80 1.08 0.31 -1.59
N LEU A 81 2.23 0.96 -1.80
CA LEU A 81 2.28 2.39 -2.04
C LEU A 81 1.62 2.74 -3.39
N HIS A 82 1.85 1.97 -4.44
CA HIS A 82 1.17 2.14 -5.73
C HIS A 82 -0.34 1.92 -5.62
N PHE A 83 -0.78 0.92 -4.84
CA PHE A 83 -2.19 0.73 -4.55
C PHE A 83 -2.79 1.92 -3.80
N GLN A 84 -2.06 2.50 -2.84
CA GLN A 84 -2.46 3.72 -2.14
C GLN A 84 -2.62 4.90 -3.12
N MET A 85 -1.59 5.15 -3.93
CA MET A 85 -1.52 6.31 -4.83
C MET A 85 -2.54 6.26 -5.98
N SER A 86 -2.89 5.07 -6.47
CA SER A 86 -3.82 4.91 -7.60
C SER A 86 -5.23 4.49 -7.17
N GLY A 87 -5.35 3.66 -6.12
CA GLY A 87 -6.60 3.04 -5.69
C GLY A 87 -7.29 3.73 -4.52
N GLN A 88 -6.55 4.36 -3.60
CA GLN A 88 -7.16 5.08 -2.48
C GLN A 88 -7.32 6.57 -2.80
N GLY A 89 -6.20 7.28 -2.98
CA GLY A 89 -6.19 8.75 -3.02
C GLY A 89 -7.13 9.34 -4.07
N PRO A 90 -7.03 8.96 -5.35
CA PRO A 90 -7.91 9.47 -6.40
C PRO A 90 -9.39 9.20 -6.12
N TYR A 91 -9.75 7.97 -5.74
CA TYR A 91 -11.15 7.57 -5.59
C TYR A 91 -11.80 8.14 -4.32
N PHE A 92 -11.06 8.23 -3.22
CA PHE A 92 -11.53 8.89 -2.00
C PHE A 92 -11.71 10.38 -2.26
N GLY A 93 -10.76 11.00 -2.98
CA GLY A 93 -10.87 12.39 -3.43
C GLY A 93 -12.09 12.64 -4.30
N GLN A 94 -12.40 11.76 -5.26
CA GLN A 94 -13.63 11.88 -6.07
C GLN A 94 -14.89 11.75 -5.21
N SER A 95 -14.91 10.84 -4.23
CA SER A 95 -16.05 10.71 -3.33
C SER A 95 -16.32 12.02 -2.58
N ILE A 96 -15.28 12.64 -2.02
CA ILE A 96 -15.40 13.92 -1.33
C ILE A 96 -15.77 15.04 -2.30
N HIS A 97 -15.22 15.04 -3.52
CA HIS A 97 -15.55 16.02 -4.55
C HIS A 97 -17.04 16.04 -4.85
N PHE A 98 -17.63 14.91 -5.22
CA PHE A 98 -19.06 14.87 -5.58
C PHE A 98 -19.99 15.14 -4.39
N GLN A 99 -19.58 14.81 -3.17
CA GLN A 99 -20.38 15.07 -1.97
C GLN A 99 -20.29 16.52 -1.47
N ARG A 100 -19.13 17.18 -1.57
CA ARG A 100 -18.88 18.48 -0.93
C ARG A 100 -18.58 19.62 -1.90
N PHE A 101 -17.77 19.37 -2.93
CA PHE A 101 -17.21 20.44 -3.75
C PHE A 101 -18.00 20.66 -5.04
N HIS A 102 -18.48 19.59 -5.67
CA HIS A 102 -19.29 19.67 -6.88
C HIS A 102 -20.56 20.52 -6.70
N PRO A 103 -21.36 20.34 -5.62
CA PRO A 103 -22.56 21.14 -5.42
C PRO A 103 -22.29 22.63 -5.16
N ASN A 104 -21.08 22.97 -4.69
CA ASN A 104 -20.69 24.34 -4.36
C ASN A 104 -20.06 25.10 -5.54
N ASN A 105 -19.47 24.38 -6.50
CA ASN A 105 -18.75 24.97 -7.64
C ASN A 105 -19.62 25.08 -8.92
N HIS A 106 -20.81 24.49 -8.92
CA HIS A 106 -21.76 24.50 -10.03
C HIS A 106 -23.15 24.90 -9.51
N GLU A 107 -24.18 24.95 -10.37
CA GLU A 107 -25.56 24.90 -9.87
C GLU A 107 -25.68 23.71 -8.89
N PRO A 108 -26.54 23.78 -7.84
CA PRO A 108 -26.64 22.79 -6.75
C PRO A 108 -27.28 21.46 -7.21
N ILE A 109 -26.82 20.95 -8.34
CA ILE A 109 -27.21 19.70 -8.94
C ILE A 109 -26.39 18.61 -8.25
N GLN A 110 -27.10 17.77 -7.50
CA GLN A 110 -26.53 16.56 -6.95
C GLN A 110 -26.45 15.49 -8.04
N LEU A 111 -25.40 14.67 -8.00
CA LEU A 111 -25.22 13.51 -8.87
C LEU A 111 -25.22 12.21 -8.04
N PRO A 112 -26.39 11.72 -7.58
CA PRO A 112 -26.47 10.59 -6.64
C PRO A 112 -25.75 9.34 -7.13
N THR A 113 -25.81 9.06 -8.44
CA THR A 113 -25.15 7.90 -9.05
C THR A 113 -23.63 7.99 -9.00
N ALA A 114 -23.05 9.19 -9.16
CA ALA A 114 -21.62 9.42 -9.03
C ALA A 114 -21.19 9.30 -7.56
N ILE A 115 -21.95 9.90 -6.64
CA ILE A 115 -21.69 9.79 -5.20
C ILE A 115 -21.70 8.33 -4.76
N GLU A 116 -22.75 7.58 -5.08
CA GLU A 116 -22.89 6.17 -4.71
C GLU A 116 -21.75 5.31 -5.29
N ARG A 117 -21.38 5.55 -6.56
CA ARG A 117 -20.24 4.88 -7.20
C ARG A 117 -18.95 5.03 -6.38
N TYR A 118 -18.58 6.26 -6.00
CA TYR A 118 -17.32 6.50 -5.30
C TYR A 118 -17.37 6.10 -3.82
N LYS A 119 -18.53 6.17 -3.16
CA LYS A 119 -18.73 5.55 -1.84
C LYS A 119 -18.47 4.05 -1.88
N ASN A 120 -19.06 3.36 -2.87
CA ASN A 120 -18.89 1.91 -3.03
C ASN A 120 -17.45 1.52 -3.40
N GLU A 121 -16.76 2.34 -4.20
CA GLU A 121 -15.34 2.14 -4.47
C GLU A 121 -14.49 2.32 -3.21
N GLY A 122 -14.83 3.28 -2.36
CA GLY A 122 -14.24 3.44 -1.04
C GLY A 122 -14.35 2.17 -0.19
N LYS A 123 -15.56 1.61 -0.08
CA LYS A 123 -15.83 0.35 0.65
C LYS A 123 -15.04 -0.81 0.05
N ARG A 124 -14.93 -0.89 -1.28
CA ARG A 124 -14.15 -1.92 -1.97
C ARG A 124 -12.67 -1.85 -1.60
N VAL A 125 -12.07 -0.65 -1.59
CA VAL A 125 -10.65 -0.44 -1.25
C VAL A 125 -10.38 -0.88 0.20
N VAL A 126 -11.21 -0.46 1.15
CA VAL A 126 -11.09 -0.89 2.55
C VAL A 126 -11.21 -2.41 2.68
N GLY A 127 -12.20 -3.01 2.00
CA GLY A 127 -12.39 -4.47 2.00
C GLY A 127 -11.24 -5.24 1.36
N VAL A 128 -10.48 -4.67 0.42
CA VAL A 128 -9.26 -5.31 -0.11
C VAL A 128 -8.17 -5.34 0.94
N ILE A 129 -7.94 -4.22 1.63
CA ILE A 129 -6.92 -4.12 2.68
C ILE A 129 -7.26 -5.06 3.85
N ASP A 130 -8.52 -5.08 4.29
CA ASP A 130 -9.00 -5.97 5.35
C ASP A 130 -8.75 -7.45 5.02
N LYS A 131 -9.18 -7.90 3.82
CA LYS A 131 -8.93 -9.28 3.36
C LYS A 131 -7.45 -9.62 3.28
N HIS A 132 -6.61 -8.67 2.86
CA HIS A 132 -5.16 -8.84 2.81
C HIS A 132 -4.60 -9.04 4.22
N LEU A 133 -4.88 -8.11 5.13
CA LEU A 133 -4.42 -8.17 6.52
C LEU A 133 -4.86 -9.45 7.21
N LYS A 134 -6.12 -9.85 7.02
CA LYS A 134 -6.66 -11.11 7.54
C LYS A 134 -5.93 -12.34 6.99
N LYS A 135 -5.66 -12.37 5.68
CA LYS A 135 -5.01 -13.49 5.01
C LYS A 135 -3.53 -13.62 5.40
N HIS A 136 -2.85 -12.50 5.57
CA HIS A 136 -1.43 -12.45 5.92
C HIS A 136 -1.19 -12.63 7.42
N GLY A 137 -2.05 -12.06 8.27
CA GLY A 137 -2.02 -12.24 9.72
C GLY A 137 -0.85 -11.54 10.44
N THR A 138 -0.06 -10.72 9.73
CA THR A 138 1.11 -10.04 10.28
C THR A 138 0.82 -8.67 10.87
N GLY A 139 -0.36 -8.10 10.57
CA GLY A 139 -0.72 -6.75 10.98
C GLY A 139 -0.04 -5.63 10.20
N TYR A 140 0.59 -5.94 9.05
CA TYR A 140 1.20 -4.97 8.14
C TYR A 140 0.86 -5.30 6.69
N VAL A 141 0.84 -4.29 5.81
CA VAL A 141 0.51 -4.51 4.39
C VAL A 141 1.68 -5.13 3.61
N VAL A 142 2.92 -4.84 4.03
CA VAL A 142 4.14 -5.46 3.51
C VAL A 142 4.77 -6.29 4.61
N GLY A 143 4.97 -7.59 4.36
CA GLY A 143 5.78 -8.39 5.27
C GLY A 143 5.21 -8.52 6.69
N ASP A 144 6.10 -8.55 7.68
CA ASP A 144 5.77 -8.64 9.11
C ASP A 144 6.19 -7.43 9.96
N LYS A 145 6.54 -6.33 9.30
CA LYS A 145 6.96 -5.10 9.96
C LYS A 145 6.39 -3.86 9.30
N LEU A 146 6.46 -2.75 10.04
CA LEU A 146 6.09 -1.44 9.55
C LEU A 146 6.97 -1.04 8.36
N THR A 147 6.32 -0.58 7.29
CA THR A 147 6.96 0.13 6.19
C THR A 147 6.30 1.50 5.98
N TYR A 148 6.88 2.34 5.11
CA TYR A 148 6.22 3.58 4.72
C TYR A 148 4.91 3.34 3.96
N ALA A 149 4.74 2.17 3.34
CA ALA A 149 3.50 1.80 2.65
C ALA A 149 2.31 1.78 3.62
N ASP A 150 2.49 1.27 4.85
CA ASP A 150 1.44 1.29 5.87
C ASP A 150 1.02 2.73 6.23
N LEU A 151 2.01 3.59 6.46
CA LEU A 151 1.79 4.97 6.90
C LEU A 151 1.14 5.83 5.81
N ALA A 152 1.34 5.51 4.54
CA ALA A 152 0.82 6.27 3.41
C ALA A 152 -0.72 6.27 3.35
N PHE A 153 -1.39 5.24 3.88
CA PHE A 153 -2.86 5.18 3.91
C PHE A 153 -3.49 6.02 5.02
N VAL A 154 -2.75 6.29 6.11
CA VAL A 154 -3.28 6.93 7.33
C VAL A 154 -3.99 8.27 7.03
N PRO A 155 -3.43 9.19 6.23
CA PRO A 155 -4.07 10.49 5.95
C PRO A 155 -5.43 10.40 5.25
N TRP A 156 -5.68 9.35 4.48
CA TRP A 156 -6.97 9.12 3.82
C TRP A 156 -7.92 8.29 4.70
N ASN A 157 -7.40 7.39 5.54
CA ASN A 157 -8.21 6.60 6.48
C ASN A 157 -8.89 7.47 7.55
N VAL A 158 -8.31 8.61 7.92
CA VAL A 158 -8.99 9.54 8.84
C VAL A 158 -10.20 10.25 8.23
N LEU A 159 -10.41 10.11 6.90
CA LEU A 159 -11.51 10.72 6.16
C LEU A 159 -12.60 9.69 5.75
N LEU A 160 -12.62 8.49 6.34
CA LEU A 160 -13.57 7.44 5.91
C LEU A 160 -15.02 7.87 6.00
N SER A 161 -15.42 8.61 7.04
CA SER A 161 -16.78 9.15 7.18
C SER A 161 -17.12 10.13 6.04
N ASP A 162 -16.16 10.97 5.65
CA ASP A 162 -16.31 11.91 4.54
C ASP A 162 -16.40 11.19 3.19
N VAL A 163 -15.81 10.00 3.08
CA VAL A 163 -15.77 9.20 1.85
C VAL A 163 -16.97 8.27 1.72
N MET A 164 -17.45 7.67 2.81
CA MET A 164 -18.43 6.57 2.78
C MET A 164 -19.73 6.88 3.54
N GLY A 165 -19.79 8.03 4.22
CA GLY A 165 -20.89 8.40 5.12
C GLY A 165 -20.73 7.80 6.52
N GLU A 166 -21.51 8.32 7.46
CA GLU A 166 -21.46 7.93 8.88
C GLU A 166 -21.99 6.51 9.14
N ASP A 167 -22.77 5.95 8.20
CA ASP A 167 -23.32 4.60 8.31
C ASP A 167 -22.26 3.49 8.15
N PHE A 168 -21.04 3.84 7.71
CA PHE A 168 -19.95 2.88 7.56
C PHE A 168 -19.14 2.78 8.85
N ASP A 169 -19.19 1.62 9.51
CA ASP A 169 -18.36 1.34 10.69
C ASP A 169 -17.24 0.36 10.34
N PRO A 170 -15.98 0.82 10.20
CA PRO A 170 -14.86 -0.06 9.86
C PRO A 170 -14.62 -1.13 10.94
N LYS A 171 -14.98 -0.92 12.21
CA LYS A 171 -14.78 -1.93 13.26
C LYS A 171 -15.73 -3.12 13.10
N VAL A 172 -16.86 -2.93 12.43
CA VAL A 172 -17.84 -3.98 12.14
C VAL A 172 -17.63 -4.55 10.74
N GLU A 173 -17.46 -3.68 9.73
CA GLU A 173 -17.41 -4.07 8.32
C GLU A 173 -16.01 -4.51 7.86
N ALA A 174 -14.95 -4.05 8.53
CA ALA A 174 -13.54 -4.28 8.15
C ALA A 174 -12.59 -4.31 9.38
N PRO A 175 -12.77 -5.27 10.29
CA PRO A 175 -12.12 -5.26 11.61
C PRO A 175 -10.59 -5.38 11.57
N ASP A 176 -10.03 -6.13 10.61
CA ASP A 176 -8.58 -6.28 10.47
C ASP A 176 -7.96 -4.96 9.97
N PHE A 177 -8.65 -4.29 9.04
CA PHE A 177 -8.29 -2.92 8.62
C PHE A 177 -8.38 -1.92 9.78
N ALA A 178 -9.45 -1.98 10.59
CA ALA A 178 -9.63 -1.06 11.71
C ALA A 178 -8.51 -1.22 12.75
N ALA A 179 -8.18 -2.45 13.13
CA ALA A 179 -7.10 -2.74 14.07
C ALA A 179 -5.73 -2.28 13.52
N TRP A 180 -5.46 -2.52 12.24
CA TRP A 180 -4.25 -2.03 11.59
C TRP A 180 -4.17 -0.50 11.57
N HIS A 181 -5.27 0.19 11.22
CA HIS A 181 -5.30 1.64 11.21
C HIS A 181 -5.08 2.22 12.61
N ASP A 182 -5.72 1.66 13.64
CA ASP A 182 -5.54 2.08 15.03
C ASP A 182 -4.06 1.95 15.46
N ASN A 183 -3.42 0.83 15.10
CA ASN A 183 -1.98 0.63 15.35
C ASN A 183 -1.11 1.69 14.64
N MET A 184 -1.46 2.10 13.42
CA MET A 184 -0.73 3.13 12.68
C MET A 184 -0.97 4.53 13.27
N ALA A 185 -2.21 4.83 13.65
CA ALA A 185 -2.59 6.09 14.27
C ALA A 185 -1.90 6.31 15.62
N GLU A 186 -1.68 5.23 16.37
CA GLU A 186 -1.03 5.27 17.68
C GLU A 186 0.48 5.56 17.64
N ARG A 187 1.11 5.51 16.45
CA ARG A 187 2.56 5.67 16.35
C ARG A 187 3.03 7.07 16.75
N PRO A 188 4.15 7.20 17.48
CA PRO A 188 4.67 8.51 17.90
C PRO A 188 4.93 9.48 16.75
N SER A 189 5.36 8.99 15.59
CA SER A 189 5.58 9.81 14.39
C SER A 189 4.27 10.42 13.86
N VAL A 190 3.21 9.60 13.77
CA VAL A 190 1.87 10.04 13.33
C VAL A 190 1.28 11.05 14.30
N LYS A 191 1.32 10.76 15.61
CA LYS A 191 0.86 11.70 16.65
C LYS A 191 1.57 13.04 16.59
N ARG A 192 2.90 13.06 16.42
CA ARG A 192 3.67 14.31 16.26
C ARG A 192 3.25 15.09 15.02
N ALA A 193 3.08 14.43 13.88
CA ALA A 193 2.64 15.07 12.64
C ALA A 193 1.25 15.68 12.79
N TYR A 194 0.31 14.95 13.41
CA TYR A 194 -1.06 15.42 13.58
C TYR A 194 -1.20 16.50 14.66
N LYS A 195 -0.35 16.50 15.70
CA LYS A 195 -0.25 17.64 16.62
C LYS A 195 0.15 18.92 15.88
N LYS A 196 1.12 18.83 14.96
CA LYS A 196 1.52 19.96 14.12
C LYS A 196 0.38 20.42 13.19
N LYS A 197 -0.31 19.47 12.54
CA LYS A 197 -1.50 19.76 11.72
C LYS A 197 -2.56 20.49 12.54
N GLN A 198 -2.88 20.00 13.74
CA GLN A 198 -3.89 20.62 14.60
C GLN A 198 -3.52 22.08 14.96
N THR A 199 -2.26 22.33 15.28
CA THR A 199 -1.78 23.70 15.56
C THR A 199 -2.03 24.62 14.36
N LEU A 200 -1.73 24.16 13.15
CA LEU A 200 -1.97 24.94 11.93
C LEU A 200 -3.47 25.17 11.66
N VAL A 201 -4.32 24.17 11.93
CA VAL A 201 -5.77 24.30 11.82
C VAL A 201 -6.29 25.34 12.81
N ASP A 202 -5.85 25.28 14.07
CA ASP A 202 -6.28 26.23 15.11
C ASP A 202 -5.90 27.67 14.75
N ASP A 203 -4.70 27.87 14.20
CA ASP A 203 -4.22 29.18 13.77
C ASP A 203 -5.01 29.70 12.55
N PHE A 204 -5.29 28.82 11.58
CA PHE A 204 -6.15 29.15 10.44
C PHE A 204 -7.56 29.59 10.89
N MET A 205 -8.21 28.80 11.75
CA MET A 205 -9.56 29.10 12.23
C MET A 205 -9.64 30.38 13.07
N LYS A 206 -8.57 30.76 13.77
CA LYS A 206 -8.49 32.06 14.48
C LYS A 206 -8.40 33.23 13.50
N SER A 207 -7.66 33.07 12.40
CA SER A 207 -7.52 34.11 11.38
C SER A 207 -8.83 34.38 10.64
N GLU A 208 -9.60 33.35 10.28
CA GLU A 208 -10.90 33.52 9.62
C GLU A 208 -11.95 34.19 10.51
N LYS A 209 -11.94 33.94 11.83
CA LYS A 209 -12.85 34.59 12.78
C LYS A 209 -12.53 36.06 13.07
N SER A 210 -11.37 36.53 12.61
CA SER A 210 -10.89 37.91 12.84
C SER A 210 -11.16 38.84 11.64
N ILE A 211 -11.80 38.33 10.59
CA ILE A 211 -12.27 39.05 9.39
C ILE A 211 -13.80 39.18 9.49
#